data_AF-A0A7K7DY86-F1
#
_entry.id   AF-A0A7K7DY86-F1
#
_cell.length_a   1.000
_cell.length_b   1.000
_cell.length_c   1.000
_cell.angle_alpha   90.00
_cell.angle_beta   90.00
_cell.angle_gamma   90.00
#
_symmetry.space_group_name_H-M   'P 1'
#
loop_
_entity.id
_entity.type
_entity.pdbx_description
1 polymer ?
#
loop_
_entity_poly.entity_id
_entity_poly.type
_entity_poly.pdbx_seq_one_letter_code
_entity_poly.pdbx_strand_id
1 'polypeptide(L)'
;VRRLLELHVIKMVAIYTVWVALEEVPLGVGVGLGGSAGPPELLTHPLAQVSLMNFLLVLLWALAMPYCRFRRMASCLSTVWTCIIIVCKMLYQLEVVDPHDYFSNCTQPLPNSTNLTPEELANSTLYRGPVDPANWFGIRKGFPNWGYVKNHLHVLLLLVLEAVVYRRQQYHRKQHQVLPPVTETIFEDVSREHLDLSFGSCVKYFINYFYYKF
;
A
#
# COMPACT_ATOMS: atom_id res chain seq x y z
N VAL A 1 -19.60 11.63 13.09
CA VAL A 1 -19.06 11.06 11.83
C VAL A 1 -17.96 11.93 11.19
N ARG A 2 -18.19 13.21 10.86
CA ARG A 2 -17.18 14.07 10.16
C ARG A 2 -15.83 14.19 10.89
N ARG A 3 -15.83 14.26 12.22
CA ARG A 3 -14.62 14.37 13.05
C ARG A 3 -13.86 13.05 13.20
N LEU A 4 -14.59 11.95 13.35
CA LEU A 4 -14.04 10.59 13.29
C LEU A 4 -13.29 10.36 11.96
N LEU A 5 -13.92 10.78 10.85
CA LEU A 5 -13.32 10.66 9.53
C LEU A 5 -12.03 11.50 9.40
N GLU A 6 -11.99 12.72 9.96
CA GLU A 6 -10.78 13.57 9.98
C GLU A 6 -9.57 12.85 10.59
N LEU A 7 -9.80 12.19 11.73
CA LEU A 7 -8.75 11.57 12.53
C LEU A 7 -8.30 10.21 11.96
N HIS A 8 -9.26 9.43 11.45
CA HIS A 8 -9.00 8.05 11.05
C HIS A 8 -8.73 7.89 9.55
N VAL A 9 -9.12 8.84 8.68
CA VAL A 9 -8.93 8.69 7.23
C VAL A 9 -7.46 8.50 6.86
N ILE A 10 -6.53 9.23 7.51
CA ILE A 10 -5.09 9.11 7.26
C ILE A 10 -4.58 7.71 7.59
N LYS A 11 -5.03 7.12 8.71
CA LYS A 11 -4.67 5.75 9.10
C LYS A 11 -5.22 4.73 8.10
N MET A 12 -6.47 4.92 7.66
CA MET A 12 -7.10 4.04 6.67
C MET A 12 -6.38 4.09 5.32
N VAL A 13 -6.01 5.29 4.84
CA VAL A 13 -5.23 5.46 3.62
C VAL A 13 -3.86 4.81 3.74
N ALA A 14 -3.14 5.05 4.85
CA ALA A 14 -1.83 4.45 5.09
C ALA A 14 -1.90 2.91 5.06
N ILE A 15 -2.83 2.32 5.83
CA ILE A 15 -3.00 0.86 5.90
C ILE A 15 -3.34 0.29 4.52
N TYR A 16 -4.28 0.92 3.81
CA TYR A 16 -4.69 0.43 2.49
C TYR A 16 -3.58 0.55 1.45
N THR A 17 -2.81 1.64 1.45
CA THR A 17 -1.68 1.81 0.52
C THR A 17 -0.60 0.76 0.76
N VAL A 18 -0.29 0.45 2.02
CA VAL A 18 0.68 -0.59 2.39
C VAL A 18 0.15 -1.98 2.02
N TRP A 19 -1.13 -2.26 2.28
CA TRP A 19 -1.77 -3.50 1.87
C TRP A 19 -1.67 -3.72 0.36
N VAL A 20 -2.03 -2.71 -0.44
CA VAL A 20 -1.93 -2.78 -1.90
C VAL A 20 -0.48 -2.96 -2.37
N ALA A 21 0.47 -2.28 -1.74
CA ALA A 21 1.88 -2.43 -2.07
C ALA A 21 2.43 -3.83 -1.78
N LEU A 22 1.93 -4.49 -0.72
CA LEU A 22 2.28 -5.86 -0.35
C LEU A 22 1.55 -6.92 -1.20
N GLU A 23 0.29 -6.69 -1.57
CA GLU A 23 -0.48 -7.62 -2.40
C GLU A 23 0.08 -7.75 -3.83
N GLU A 24 0.64 -6.66 -4.36
CA GLU A 24 1.28 -6.67 -5.68
C GLU A 24 2.66 -7.37 -5.67
N VAL A 25 3.19 -7.69 -4.48
CA VAL A 25 4.28 -8.65 -4.38
C VAL A 25 3.71 -10.00 -4.78
N PRO A 26 4.31 -10.73 -5.74
CA PRO A 26 3.90 -12.09 -6.00
C PRO A 26 4.22 -12.91 -4.75
N LEU A 27 3.28 -13.01 -3.83
CA LEU A 27 3.18 -14.13 -2.94
C LEU A 27 3.05 -15.33 -3.89
N GLY A 28 4.13 -16.09 -4.02
CA GLY A 28 4.17 -17.36 -4.73
C GLY A 28 3.30 -18.42 -4.06
N VAL A 29 2.09 -18.06 -3.63
CA VAL A 29 1.08 -18.98 -3.13
C VAL A 29 0.25 -19.41 -4.32
N GLY A 30 0.83 -20.33 -5.11
CA GLY A 30 0.03 -21.22 -5.92
C GLY A 30 -0.81 -22.08 -4.98
N VAL A 31 -2.09 -21.76 -4.83
CA VAL A 31 -3.07 -22.72 -4.30
C VAL A 31 -3.25 -23.79 -5.38
N GLY A 32 -2.37 -24.79 -5.37
CA GLY A 32 -2.52 -26.02 -6.14
C GLY A 32 -3.50 -26.94 -5.43
N LEU A 33 -4.76 -26.94 -5.88
CA LEU A 33 -5.64 -28.09 -5.70
C LEU A 33 -5.17 -29.19 -6.66
N GLY A 34 -4.49 -30.21 -6.15
CA GLY A 34 -4.11 -31.39 -6.93
C GLY A 34 -2.97 -32.18 -6.28
N GLY A 35 -3.29 -33.32 -5.69
CA GLY A 35 -2.37 -34.10 -4.85
C GLY A 35 -1.22 -34.77 -5.60
N SER A 36 -0.07 -34.84 -4.94
CA SER A 36 0.84 -36.00 -4.91
C SER A 36 1.89 -35.77 -3.82
N ALA A 37 2.20 -36.82 -3.06
CA ALA A 37 3.09 -36.77 -1.90
C ALA A 37 4.57 -36.59 -2.30
N GLY A 38 5.22 -35.57 -1.74
CA GLY A 38 6.66 -35.33 -1.77
C GLY A 38 7.15 -34.75 -0.42
N PRO A 39 8.44 -34.93 -0.04
CA PRO A 39 8.98 -34.58 1.28
C PRO A 39 9.12 -33.05 1.45
N PRO A 40 9.34 -32.53 2.68
CA PRO A 40 8.88 -31.22 3.08
C PRO A 40 9.62 -30.11 2.33
N GLU A 41 8.87 -29.32 1.56
CA GLU A 41 9.34 -28.09 0.93
C GLU A 41 9.83 -27.12 2.01
N LEU A 42 11.15 -26.99 2.10
CA LEU A 42 11.81 -25.94 2.86
C LEU A 42 11.36 -24.62 2.25
N LEU A 43 10.50 -23.93 2.99
CA LEU A 43 9.83 -22.67 2.67
C LEU A 43 10.88 -21.58 2.44
N THR A 44 11.49 -21.59 1.26
CA THR A 44 12.20 -20.45 0.71
C THR A 44 11.12 -19.46 0.35
N HIS A 45 10.85 -18.55 1.29
CA HIS A 45 10.06 -17.36 0.99
C HIS A 45 10.60 -16.79 -0.32
N PRO A 46 9.83 -16.78 -1.43
CA PRO A 46 10.28 -16.11 -2.63
C PRO A 46 10.58 -14.70 -2.19
N LEU A 47 11.83 -14.24 -2.38
CA LEU A 47 12.21 -12.87 -2.09
C LEU A 47 11.14 -12.00 -2.72
N ALA A 48 10.35 -11.38 -1.86
CA ALA A 48 9.27 -10.50 -2.25
C ALA A 48 9.90 -9.48 -3.18
N GLN A 49 9.71 -9.64 -4.50
CA GLN A 49 10.22 -8.67 -5.46
C GLN A 49 9.27 -7.49 -5.36
N VAL A 50 9.55 -6.64 -4.37
CA VAL A 50 8.80 -5.41 -4.14
C VAL A 50 9.06 -4.54 -5.35
N SER A 51 8.00 -4.21 -6.09
CA SER A 51 8.08 -3.23 -7.17
C SER A 51 8.70 -1.94 -6.63
N LEU A 52 9.75 -1.46 -7.31
CA LEU A 52 10.39 -0.19 -6.97
C LEU A 52 9.40 0.99 -6.91
N MET A 53 8.36 0.95 -7.75
CA MET A 53 7.31 1.96 -7.81
C MET A 53 6.42 1.94 -6.56
N ASN A 54 6.08 0.76 -6.05
CA ASN A 54 5.28 0.61 -4.84
C ASN A 54 6.08 0.92 -3.56
N PHE A 55 7.39 0.64 -3.55
CA PHE A 55 8.27 0.94 -2.42
C PHE A 55 8.25 2.44 -2.04
N LEU A 56 8.21 3.33 -3.04
CA LEU A 56 8.14 4.77 -2.80
C LEU A 56 6.84 5.20 -2.10
N LEU A 57 5.71 4.54 -2.38
CA LEU A 57 4.46 4.78 -1.65
C LEU A 57 4.59 4.33 -0.19
N VAL A 58 5.14 3.14 0.05
CA VAL A 58 5.35 2.62 1.42
C VAL A 58 6.27 3.55 2.20
N LEU A 59 7.36 4.01 1.61
CA LEU A 59 8.29 4.93 2.25
C LEU A 59 7.64 6.27 2.61
N LEU A 60 6.87 6.87 1.69
CA LEU A 60 6.13 8.11 1.93
C LEU A 60 5.18 7.97 3.13
N TRP A 61 4.42 6.87 3.20
CA TRP A 61 3.46 6.62 4.28
C TRP A 61 4.12 6.22 5.60
N ALA A 62 5.22 5.46 5.55
CA ALA A 62 6.02 5.12 6.72
C ALA A 62 6.61 6.38 7.40
N LEU A 63 7.00 7.40 6.63
CA LEU A 63 7.45 8.69 7.14
C LEU A 63 6.28 9.60 7.57
N ALA A 64 5.14 9.54 6.88
CA ALA A 64 3.97 10.36 7.21
C ALA A 64 3.31 10.01 8.56
N MET A 65 3.37 8.73 8.96
CA MET A 65 2.78 8.26 10.21
C MET A 65 3.41 8.89 11.47
N PRO A 66 4.75 8.87 11.65
CA PRO A 66 5.42 9.51 12.79
C PRO A 66 5.47 11.03 12.68
N TYR A 67 5.60 11.59 11.46
CA TYR A 67 5.78 13.03 11.29
C TYR A 67 4.51 13.75 10.82
N CYS A 68 3.74 14.31 11.76
CA CYS A 68 2.46 14.97 11.49
C CYS A 68 2.54 16.12 10.47
N ARG A 69 3.66 16.87 10.41
CA ARG A 69 3.84 17.97 9.43
C ARG A 69 3.97 17.48 8.00
N PHE A 70 4.54 16.30 7.80
CA PHE A 70 4.76 15.74 6.46
C PHE A 70 3.52 15.06 5.89
N ARG A 71 2.49 14.77 6.70
CA ARG A 71 1.26 14.10 6.25
C ARG A 71 0.64 14.74 5.01
N ARG A 72 0.53 16.06 5.01
CA ARG A 72 -0.05 16.79 3.88
C ARG A 72 0.81 16.75 2.62
N MET A 73 2.13 16.81 2.80
CA MET A 73 3.07 16.68 1.68
C MET A 73 3.04 15.25 1.13
N ALA A 74 3.02 14.25 2.00
CA ALA A 74 2.96 12.84 1.64
C ALA A 74 1.67 12.47 0.89
N SER A 75 0.50 13.00 1.31
CA SER A 75 -0.75 12.82 0.56
C SER A 75 -0.67 13.41 -0.86
N CYS A 76 -0.14 14.63 -1.00
CA CYS A 76 0.06 15.26 -2.31
C CYS A 76 1.03 14.46 -3.19
N LEU A 77 2.20 14.10 -2.66
CA LEU A 77 3.23 13.35 -3.37
C LEU A 77 2.75 11.95 -3.76
N SER A 78 2.06 11.25 -2.86
CA SER A 78 1.49 9.93 -3.15
C SER A 78 0.39 10.00 -4.20
N THR A 79 -0.40 11.08 -4.27
CA THR A 79 -1.39 11.28 -5.33
C THR A 79 -0.72 11.40 -6.69
N VAL A 80 0.27 12.30 -6.80
CA VAL A 80 1.03 12.50 -8.06
C VAL A 80 1.72 11.20 -8.48
N TRP A 81 2.37 10.53 -7.52
CA TRP A 81 3.07 9.29 -7.78
C TRP A 81 2.14 8.16 -8.21
N THR A 82 0.99 8.02 -7.57
CA THR A 82 -0.03 7.02 -7.97
C THR A 82 -0.55 7.29 -9.39
N CYS A 83 -0.75 8.55 -9.77
CA CYS A 83 -1.11 8.91 -11.13
C CYS A 83 -0.02 8.50 -12.14
N ILE A 84 1.26 8.72 -11.82
CA ILE A 84 2.38 8.28 -12.66
C ILE A 84 2.36 6.76 -12.83
N ILE A 85 2.19 5.99 -11.73
CA ILE A 85 2.10 4.53 -11.79
C ILE A 85 0.96 4.08 -12.70
N ILE A 86 -0.23 4.68 -12.57
CA ILE A 86 -1.39 4.33 -13.39
C ILE A 86 -1.11 4.60 -14.87
N VAL A 87 -0.57 5.78 -15.21
CA VAL A 87 -0.22 6.13 -16.60
C VAL A 87 0.83 5.17 -17.15
N CYS A 88 1.91 4.89 -16.40
CA CYS A 88 2.95 3.95 -16.80
C CYS A 88 2.39 2.54 -17.02
N LYS A 89 1.56 2.03 -16.09
CA LYS A 89 0.91 0.72 -16.22
C LYS A 89 0.00 0.66 -17.44
N MET A 90 -0.73 1.74 -17.75
CA MET A 90 -1.64 1.78 -18.91
C MET A 90 -0.91 1.92 -20.24
N LEU A 91 0.14 2.75 -20.30
CA LEU A 91 0.96 2.89 -21.51
C LEU A 91 1.67 1.57 -21.87
N TYR A 92 2.15 0.81 -20.87
CA TYR A 92 2.83 -0.47 -21.11
C TYR A 92 1.88 -1.58 -21.61
N GLN A 93 0.57 -1.44 -21.41
CA GLN A 93 -0.40 -2.39 -22.00
C GLN A 93 -0.65 -2.13 -23.49
N LEU A 94 -0.17 -1.02 -24.06
CA LEU A 94 -0.34 -0.74 -25.49
C LEU A 94 0.43 -1.78 -26.32
N GLU A 95 -0.16 -2.18 -27.44
CA GLU A 95 0.42 -3.18 -28.35
C GLU A 95 1.79 -2.75 -28.91
N VAL A 96 2.07 -1.44 -28.94
CA VAL A 96 3.33 -0.84 -29.42
C VAL A 96 4.56 -1.26 -28.59
N VAL A 97 4.40 -1.68 -27.33
CA VAL A 97 5.54 -2.02 -26.45
C VAL A 97 5.76 -3.52 -26.44
N ASP A 98 6.56 -4.07 -27.35
CA ASP A 98 6.80 -5.52 -27.38
C ASP A 98 7.85 -5.99 -26.38
N PRO A 99 7.49 -6.93 -25.47
CA PRO A 99 8.39 -7.36 -24.41
C PRO A 99 9.51 -8.26 -24.98
N HIS A 100 9.32 -8.80 -26.19
CA HIS A 100 10.31 -9.59 -26.90
C HIS A 100 11.58 -8.82 -27.27
N ASP A 101 11.48 -7.50 -27.47
CA ASP A 101 12.65 -6.65 -27.80
C ASP A 101 13.49 -6.32 -26.56
N TYR A 102 12.94 -6.48 -25.35
CA TYR A 102 13.57 -6.06 -24.09
C TYR A 102 13.97 -7.22 -23.16
N PHE A 103 13.60 -8.45 -23.49
CA PHE A 103 14.01 -9.62 -22.71
C PHE A 103 15.53 -9.79 -22.78
N SER A 104 16.15 -9.85 -21.60
CA SER A 104 17.56 -10.20 -21.48
C SER A 104 17.65 -11.65 -21.02
N ASN A 105 18.28 -12.50 -21.83
CA ASN A 105 18.60 -13.86 -21.43
C ASN A 105 19.89 -13.85 -20.61
N CYS A 106 19.78 -14.21 -19.33
CA CYS A 106 20.95 -14.41 -18.48
C CYS A 106 21.59 -15.76 -18.83
N THR A 107 22.81 -15.74 -19.38
CA THR A 107 23.63 -16.95 -19.56
C THR A 107 23.97 -17.57 -18.21
N GLN A 108 23.78 -18.89 -18.09
CA GLN A 108 24.13 -19.62 -16.87
C GLN A 108 25.64 -19.52 -16.60
N PRO A 109 26.06 -19.18 -15.38
CA PRO A 109 27.47 -19.14 -15.00
C PRO A 109 28.08 -20.54 -14.97
N LEU A 110 29.41 -20.61 -15.12
CA LEU A 110 30.17 -21.84 -14.98
C LEU A 110 29.99 -22.40 -13.54
N PRO A 111 29.79 -23.72 -13.36
CA PRO A 111 29.51 -24.32 -12.05
C PRO A 111 30.65 -24.12 -11.03
N ASN A 112 31.87 -23.81 -11.48
CA ASN A 112 33.03 -23.55 -10.62
C ASN A 112 33.09 -22.12 -10.04
N SER A 113 32.18 -21.22 -10.44
CA SER A 113 32.22 -19.80 -10.05
C SER A 113 31.17 -19.43 -9.00
N THR A 114 30.21 -20.30 -8.70
CA THR A 114 29.12 -20.05 -7.74
C THR A 114 28.95 -21.21 -6.76
N ASN A 115 28.75 -20.93 -5.47
CA ASN A 115 28.48 -21.94 -4.43
C ASN A 115 27.06 -22.55 -4.50
N LEU A 116 26.35 -22.40 -5.63
CA LEU A 116 24.98 -22.86 -5.81
C LEU A 116 24.97 -24.15 -6.62
N THR A 117 24.11 -25.09 -6.24
CA THR A 117 23.91 -26.31 -7.03
C THR A 117 23.23 -25.98 -8.37
N PRO A 118 23.48 -26.75 -9.44
CA PRO A 118 22.88 -26.49 -10.76
C PRO A 118 21.35 -26.55 -10.75
N GLU A 119 20.76 -27.33 -9.83
CA GLU A 119 19.30 -27.42 -9.64
C GLU A 119 18.72 -26.18 -8.96
N GLU A 120 19.40 -25.62 -7.95
CA GLU A 120 19.02 -24.33 -7.32
C GLU A 120 19.19 -23.15 -8.28
N LEU A 121 20.22 -23.21 -9.14
CA LEU A 121 20.48 -22.21 -10.15
C LEU A 121 19.36 -22.20 -11.20
N ALA A 122 18.95 -23.37 -11.70
CA ALA A 122 17.85 -23.51 -12.66
C ALA A 122 16.47 -23.12 -12.08
N ASN A 123 16.28 -23.29 -10.77
CA ASN A 123 15.06 -22.87 -10.07
C ASN A 123 15.04 -21.38 -9.70
N SER A 124 16.18 -20.68 -9.80
CA SER A 124 16.26 -19.26 -9.49
C SER A 124 15.52 -18.40 -10.53
N THR A 125 14.90 -17.32 -10.07
CA THR A 125 14.14 -16.37 -10.90
C THR A 125 14.94 -15.78 -12.08
N LEU A 126 16.28 -15.78 -11.98
CA LEU A 126 17.18 -15.25 -13.00
C LEU A 126 17.46 -16.22 -14.16
N TYR A 127 17.42 -17.52 -13.92
CA TYR A 127 17.84 -18.55 -14.91
C TYR A 127 16.71 -19.49 -15.34
N ARG A 128 15.51 -19.35 -14.76
CA ARG A 128 14.30 -20.11 -15.14
C ARG A 128 13.75 -19.70 -16.51
N GLY A 129 14.03 -18.47 -16.97
CA GLY A 129 13.54 -17.95 -18.25
C GLY A 129 14.02 -16.52 -18.55
N PRO A 130 13.66 -15.95 -19.70
CA PRO A 130 14.00 -14.58 -20.07
C PRO A 130 13.46 -13.59 -19.02
N VAL A 131 14.34 -12.73 -18.50
CA VAL A 131 13.99 -11.74 -17.47
C VAL A 131 13.59 -10.44 -18.15
N ASP A 132 12.41 -9.93 -17.83
CA ASP A 132 11.99 -8.58 -18.19
C ASP A 132 12.52 -7.59 -17.13
N PRO A 133 13.38 -6.63 -17.48
CA PRO A 133 13.82 -5.57 -16.57
C PRO A 133 12.64 -4.76 -16.02
N ALA A 134 11.55 -4.60 -16.78
CA ALA A 134 10.36 -3.86 -16.36
C ALA A 134 9.60 -4.55 -15.22
N ASN A 135 9.74 -5.86 -15.08
CA ASN A 135 9.13 -6.61 -13.98
C ASN A 135 9.74 -6.19 -12.62
N TRP A 136 11.01 -5.81 -12.55
CA TRP A 136 11.63 -5.24 -11.33
C TRP A 136 10.99 -3.90 -10.94
N PHE A 137 10.65 -3.08 -11.93
CA PHE A 137 9.90 -1.85 -11.71
C PHE A 137 8.43 -2.09 -11.35
N GLY A 138 7.92 -3.33 -11.48
CA GLY A 138 6.54 -3.72 -11.16
C GLY A 138 5.56 -3.55 -12.32
N ILE A 139 6.08 -3.48 -13.55
CA ILE A 139 5.28 -3.36 -14.76
C ILE A 139 5.26 -4.73 -15.46
N ARG A 140 4.06 -5.21 -15.80
CA ARG A 140 3.86 -6.53 -16.44
C ARG A 140 2.94 -6.40 -17.66
N LYS A 141 3.35 -6.95 -18.81
CA LYS A 141 2.52 -7.08 -20.03
C LYS A 141 1.76 -8.41 -19.99
N GLY A 142 0.45 -8.41 -20.26
CA GLY A 142 -0.34 -9.64 -20.38
C GLY A 142 -1.53 -9.81 -19.43
N PHE A 143 -1.96 -8.76 -18.72
CA PHE A 143 -3.19 -8.81 -17.90
C PHE A 143 -4.25 -7.84 -18.43
N PRO A 144 -5.31 -8.30 -19.11
CA PRO A 144 -6.38 -7.40 -19.50
C PRO A 144 -7.29 -7.03 -18.31
N ASN A 145 -7.61 -5.72 -18.25
CA ASN A 145 -8.93 -5.09 -18.16
C ASN A 145 -9.23 -4.15 -16.98
N TRP A 146 -8.97 -4.51 -15.73
CA TRP A 146 -9.37 -3.62 -14.63
C TRP A 146 -8.67 -3.99 -13.34
N GLY A 147 -8.57 -5.28 -13.02
CA GLY A 147 -8.00 -5.77 -11.76
C GLY A 147 -6.59 -5.23 -11.46
N TYR A 148 -5.73 -5.14 -12.48
CA TYR A 148 -4.34 -4.71 -12.33
C TYR A 148 -4.15 -3.21 -11.99
N VAL A 149 -5.14 -2.37 -12.35
CA VAL A 149 -5.12 -0.93 -12.06
C VAL A 149 -6.12 -0.57 -10.96
N LYS A 150 -7.13 -1.42 -10.73
CA LYS A 150 -8.21 -1.23 -9.73
C LYS A 150 -7.64 -0.96 -8.33
N ASN A 151 -6.58 -1.65 -7.95
CA ASN A 151 -5.93 -1.45 -6.65
C ASN A 151 -5.35 -0.04 -6.53
N HIS A 152 -4.56 0.39 -7.52
CA HIS A 152 -3.99 1.74 -7.59
C HIS A 152 -5.07 2.82 -7.75
N LEU A 153 -6.19 2.54 -8.42
CA LEU A 153 -7.34 3.44 -8.52
C LEU A 153 -8.07 3.60 -7.18
N HIS A 154 -8.24 2.53 -6.40
CA HIS A 154 -8.79 2.65 -5.05
C HIS A 154 -7.88 3.46 -4.13
N VAL A 155 -6.56 3.29 -4.24
CA VAL A 155 -5.58 4.13 -3.53
C VAL A 155 -5.78 5.60 -3.91
N LEU A 156 -5.84 5.90 -5.21
CA LEU A 156 -6.09 7.26 -5.71
C LEU A 156 -7.43 7.83 -5.19
N LEU A 157 -8.49 7.03 -5.23
CA LEU A 157 -9.81 7.42 -4.74
C LEU A 157 -9.78 7.75 -3.24
N LEU A 158 -9.10 6.95 -2.44
CA LEU A 158 -8.95 7.17 -1.00
C LEU A 158 -8.12 8.43 -0.69
N LEU A 159 -7.06 8.69 -1.46
CA LEU A 159 -6.27 9.93 -1.38
C LEU A 159 -7.13 11.16 -1.70
N VAL A 160 -7.92 11.11 -2.77
CA VAL A 160 -8.84 12.19 -3.14
C VAL A 160 -9.91 12.37 -2.06
N LEU A 161 -10.45 11.28 -1.51
CA LEU A 161 -11.44 11.34 -0.44
C LEU A 161 -10.87 12.02 0.81
N GLU A 162 -9.64 11.70 1.21
CA GLU A 162 -8.92 12.35 2.32
C GLU A 162 -8.80 13.86 2.08
N ALA A 163 -8.34 14.27 0.90
CA ALA A 163 -8.23 15.68 0.53
C ALA A 163 -9.59 16.40 0.55
N VAL A 164 -10.66 15.75 0.05
CA VAL A 164 -12.02 16.31 0.04
C VAL A 164 -12.55 16.49 1.45
N VAL A 165 -12.36 15.50 2.33
CA VAL A 165 -12.78 15.55 3.74
C VAL A 165 -12.10 16.71 4.45
N TYR A 166 -10.77 16.83 4.28
CA TYR A 166 -9.99 17.91 4.85
C TYR A 166 -10.45 19.28 4.35
N ARG A 167 -10.66 19.45 3.03
CA ARG A 167 -11.16 20.70 2.44
C ARG A 167 -12.56 21.06 2.93
N ARG A 168 -13.47 20.10 3.01
CA ARG A 168 -14.84 20.32 3.52
C ARG A 168 -14.82 20.75 4.99
N GLN A 169 -13.94 20.19 5.81
CA GLN A 169 -13.78 20.60 7.21
C GLN A 169 -13.22 22.02 7.31
N GLN A 170 -12.20 22.37 6.53
CA GLN A 170 -11.67 23.73 6.48
C GLN A 170 -12.73 24.75 6.06
N TYR A 171 -13.51 24.42 5.02
CA TYR A 171 -14.60 25.28 4.55
C TYR A 171 -15.65 25.50 5.64
N HIS A 172 -16.11 24.42 6.29
CA HIS A 172 -17.07 24.52 7.38
C HIS A 172 -16.56 25.36 8.56
N ARG A 173 -15.29 25.21 8.95
CA ARG A 173 -14.69 26.01 10.02
C ARG A 173 -14.65 27.49 9.68
N LYS A 174 -14.34 27.85 8.42
CA LYS A 174 -14.38 29.25 7.96
C LYS A 174 -15.79 29.81 7.96
N GLN A 175 -16.77 29.05 7.48
CA GLN A 175 -18.16 29.50 7.39
C GLN A 175 -18.79 29.73 8.77
N HIS A 176 -18.52 28.85 9.74
CA HIS A 176 -19.09 28.93 11.08
C HIS A 176 -18.16 29.59 12.12
N GLN A 177 -17.00 30.13 11.71
CA GLN A 177 -15.97 30.69 12.59
C GLN A 177 -15.56 29.78 13.76
N VAL A 178 -15.63 28.46 13.58
CA VAL A 178 -15.28 27.47 14.61
C VAL A 178 -13.76 27.26 14.60
N LEU A 179 -13.11 27.49 15.76
CA LEU A 179 -11.68 27.26 15.90
C LEU A 179 -11.31 25.77 15.68
N PRO A 180 -10.08 25.49 15.23
CA PRO A 180 -9.56 24.13 15.28
C PRO A 180 -9.61 23.65 16.73
N PRO A 181 -10.21 22.50 17.01
CA PRO A 181 -10.26 22.00 18.37
C PRO A 181 -8.87 21.62 18.84
N VAL A 182 -8.55 21.98 20.08
CA VAL A 182 -7.23 21.78 20.70
C VAL A 182 -6.99 20.29 21.01
N THR A 183 -8.05 19.51 21.12
CA THR A 183 -8.02 18.08 21.43
C THR A 183 -8.50 17.23 20.25
N GLU A 184 -7.73 16.18 19.92
CA GLU A 184 -8.06 15.14 18.94
C GLU A 184 -9.18 14.19 19.41
N THR A 185 -10.10 14.66 20.27
CA THR A 185 -11.24 13.87 20.76
C THR A 185 -12.42 13.96 19.79
N ILE A 186 -13.26 12.92 19.73
CA ILE A 186 -14.43 12.85 18.84
C ILE A 186 -15.63 13.58 19.45
N PHE A 187 -15.79 13.47 20.77
CA PHE A 187 -16.79 14.18 21.57
C PHE A 187 -16.09 15.13 22.53
N GLU A 188 -16.32 16.44 22.39
CA GLU A 188 -15.77 17.45 23.31
C GLU A 188 -16.53 17.52 24.63
N ASP A 189 -17.80 17.12 24.65
CA ASP A 189 -18.70 17.25 25.79
C ASP A 189 -18.42 16.27 26.94
N VAL A 190 -17.44 15.36 26.79
CA VAL A 190 -17.19 14.28 27.76
C VAL A 190 -15.80 14.40 28.36
N SER A 191 -15.73 14.96 29.56
CA SER A 191 -14.54 15.01 30.41
C SER A 191 -14.44 13.78 31.33
N ARG A 192 -13.29 13.61 32.00
CA ARG A 192 -13.08 12.53 32.99
C ARG A 192 -14.10 12.58 34.15
N GLU A 193 -14.64 13.74 34.45
CA GLU A 193 -15.66 13.94 35.49
C GLU A 193 -17.02 13.34 35.10
N HIS A 194 -17.30 13.23 33.79
CA HIS A 194 -18.55 12.69 33.28
C HIS A 194 -18.55 11.15 33.17
N LEU A 195 -17.47 10.49 33.58
CA LEU A 195 -17.30 9.04 33.47
C LEU A 195 -18.30 8.26 34.33
N ASP A 196 -18.57 8.76 35.53
CA ASP A 196 -19.36 8.06 36.55
C ASP A 196 -20.86 8.44 36.52
N LEU A 197 -21.25 9.39 35.66
CA LEU A 197 -22.60 9.93 35.59
C LEU A 197 -23.59 9.05 34.81
N SER A 198 -23.14 8.37 33.76
CA SER A 198 -24.01 7.46 32.98
C SER A 198 -23.22 6.48 32.13
N PHE A 199 -23.81 5.31 31.87
CA PHE A 199 -23.25 4.32 30.94
C PHE A 199 -22.98 4.91 29.54
N GLY A 200 -23.87 5.78 29.05
CA GLY A 200 -23.71 6.46 27.76
C GLY A 200 -22.50 7.41 27.73
N SER A 201 -22.24 8.15 28.81
CA SER A 201 -21.05 9.00 28.93
C SER A 201 -19.76 8.18 29.07
N CYS A 202 -19.83 7.06 29.80
CA CYS A 202 -18.72 6.10 29.93
C CYS A 202 -18.29 5.53 28.57
N VAL A 203 -19.23 5.06 27.75
CA VAL A 203 -18.94 4.56 26.39
C VAL A 203 -18.31 5.67 25.52
N LYS A 204 -18.83 6.90 25.57
CA LYS A 204 -18.24 8.04 24.83
C LYS A 204 -16.81 8.37 25.28
N TYR A 205 -16.54 8.30 26.59
CA TYR A 205 -15.20 8.49 27.14
C TYR A 205 -14.24 7.41 26.67
N PHE A 206 -14.65 6.13 26.74
CA PHE A 206 -13.84 5.04 26.23
C PHE A 206 -13.55 5.21 24.75
N ILE A 207 -14.53 5.56 23.91
CA ILE A 207 -14.29 5.81 22.47
C ILE A 207 -13.25 6.92 22.24
N ASN A 208 -13.25 7.99 23.04
CA ASN A 208 -12.27 9.07 22.93
C ASN A 208 -10.86 8.68 23.41
N TYR A 209 -10.76 7.95 24.53
CA TYR A 209 -9.50 7.73 25.25
C TYR A 209 -9.04 6.26 25.28
N PHE A 210 -9.65 5.37 24.50
CA PHE A 210 -9.34 3.93 24.49
C PHE A 210 -7.85 3.70 24.26
N TYR A 211 -7.31 4.24 23.16
CA TYR A 211 -5.90 4.11 22.77
C TYR A 211 -4.93 4.91 23.65
N TYR A 212 -5.43 5.92 24.38
CA TYR A 212 -4.59 6.67 25.32
C TYR A 212 -4.41 5.91 26.63
N LYS A 213 -5.41 5.11 27.03
CA LYS A 213 -5.43 4.42 28.33
C LYS A 213 -4.95 2.96 28.24
N PHE A 214 -5.22 2.27 27.14
CA PHE A 214 -4.80 0.91 26.84
C PHE A 214 -3.82 0.91 25.67
#